data_AF-A0A2D1VDA3-F1
#
_entry.id   AF-A0A2D1VDA3-F1
#
_cell.length_a   1.000
_cell.length_b   1.000
_cell.length_c   1.000
_cell.angle_alpha   90.00
_cell.angle_beta   90.00
_cell.angle_gamma   90.00
#
_symmetry.space_group_name_H-M   'P 1'
#
loop_
_entity.id
_entity.type
_entity.pdbx_description
1 polymer ?
#
loop_
_entity_poly.entity_id
_entity_poly.type
_entity_poly.pdbx_seq_one_letter_code
_entity_poly.pdbx_strand_id
1 'polypeptide(L)'
;HLSSAPSNGSKLAKVGAVPILLGIAQDERSKIGSKALITLCNIAATSEGRKALFDANAVATLVDILAKHQKNRSTASEEMQEQAVAVLLLLSQNNLRFVSLAMQAGAVDLLVSLCEHGNSRAKEKASTLLNIIREITSNEEECSDSILP
;
A
#
# COMPACT_ATOMS: atom_id res chain seq x y z
N HIS A 1 2.20 24.98 -10.74
CA HIS A 1 0.80 24.55 -10.76
C HIS A 1 0.53 23.63 -11.96
N LEU A 2 0.74 22.31 -11.83
CA LEU A 2 0.44 21.34 -12.90
C LEU A 2 0.09 19.94 -12.33
N SER A 3 -0.81 19.86 -11.35
CA SER A 3 -1.20 18.55 -10.78
C SER A 3 -2.67 18.51 -10.38
N SER A 4 -3.55 18.48 -11.37
CA SER A 4 -4.91 17.94 -11.20
C SER A 4 -5.46 17.54 -12.57
N ALA A 5 -4.94 16.43 -13.10
CA ALA A 5 -5.53 15.76 -14.23
C ALA A 5 -5.52 14.24 -13.94
N PRO A 6 -6.67 13.65 -13.60
CA PRO A 6 -6.84 12.20 -13.47
C PRO A 6 -6.39 11.39 -14.71
N SER A 7 -6.14 12.08 -15.84
CA SER A 7 -5.70 11.49 -17.10
C SER A 7 -4.20 11.12 -17.16
N ASN A 8 -3.36 11.60 -16.25
CA ASN A 8 -1.93 11.23 -16.26
C ASN A 8 -1.68 9.85 -15.63
N GLY A 9 -2.50 9.43 -14.66
CA GLY A 9 -2.39 8.12 -14.01
C GLY A 9 -2.60 6.95 -14.98
N SER A 10 -3.60 7.05 -15.86
CA SER A 10 -3.91 6.02 -16.86
C SER A 10 -2.86 5.93 -17.98
N LYS A 11 -2.19 7.04 -18.31
CA LYS A 11 -1.05 7.05 -19.27
C LYS A 11 0.21 6.44 -18.67
N LEU A 12 0.53 6.76 -17.41
CA LEU A 12 1.67 6.18 -16.69
C LEU A 12 1.51 4.66 -16.49
N ALA A 13 0.30 4.20 -16.16
CA ALA A 13 0.00 2.77 -16.04
C ALA A 13 0.21 2.01 -17.37
N LYS A 14 -0.10 2.64 -18.52
CA LYS A 14 0.10 2.05 -19.85
C LYS A 14 1.56 1.93 -20.31
N VAL A 15 2.51 2.64 -19.68
CA VAL A 15 3.92 2.73 -20.15
C VAL A 15 4.87 1.82 -19.34
N GLY A 16 4.37 0.91 -18.50
CA GLY A 16 5.26 0.08 -17.67
C GLY A 16 6.03 0.91 -16.63
N ALA A 17 5.49 2.07 -16.25
CA ALA A 17 6.10 2.93 -15.24
C ALA A 17 6.03 2.31 -13.83
N VAL A 18 5.05 1.43 -13.58
CA VAL A 18 4.84 0.82 -12.25
C VAL A 18 6.08 0.05 -11.76
N PRO A 19 6.65 -0.92 -12.51
CA PRO A 19 7.89 -1.59 -12.11
C PRO A 19 9.06 -0.62 -11.85
N ILE A 20 9.20 0.41 -12.68
CA ILE A 20 10.28 1.41 -12.55
C ILE A 20 10.10 2.22 -11.26
N LEU A 21 8.89 2.69 -10.99
CA LEU A 21 8.56 3.45 -9.78
C LEU A 21 8.73 2.60 -8.52
N LEU A 22 8.35 1.31 -8.55
CA LEU A 22 8.59 0.37 -7.47
C LEU A 22 10.10 0.18 -7.23
N GLY A 23 10.89 0.01 -8.29
CA GLY A 23 12.35 -0.07 -8.18
C GLY A 23 12.98 1.19 -7.58
N ILE A 24 12.51 2.37 -7.98
CA ILE A 24 12.97 3.66 -7.40
C ILE A 24 12.60 3.77 -5.92
N ALA A 25 11.44 3.24 -5.51
CA ALA A 25 10.99 3.25 -4.12
C ALA A 25 11.71 2.20 -3.24
N GLN A 26 12.19 1.11 -3.84
CA GLN A 26 12.97 0.07 -3.14
C GLN A 26 14.45 0.43 -2.98
N ASP A 27 14.99 1.30 -3.84
CA ASP A 27 16.37 1.76 -3.73
C ASP A 27 16.52 2.73 -2.55
N GLU A 28 17.12 2.26 -1.45
CA GLU A 28 17.37 3.06 -0.24
C GLU A 28 18.26 4.28 -0.50
N ARG A 29 19.03 4.30 -1.60
CA ARG A 29 19.87 5.45 -1.99
C ARG A 29 19.07 6.51 -2.76
N SER A 30 17.85 6.19 -3.17
CA SER A 30 16.98 7.06 -3.93
C SER A 30 16.48 8.23 -3.10
N LYS A 31 16.83 9.45 -3.53
CA LYS A 31 16.31 10.70 -2.93
C LYS A 31 14.88 11.02 -3.37
N ILE A 32 14.29 10.21 -4.25
CA ILE A 32 12.97 10.46 -4.84
C ILE A 32 11.99 9.30 -4.61
N GLY A 33 12.32 8.36 -3.71
CA GLY A 33 11.45 7.23 -3.37
C GLY A 33 10.05 7.67 -2.93
N SER A 34 9.95 8.69 -2.07
CA SER A 34 8.63 9.19 -1.61
C SER A 34 7.78 9.74 -2.75
N LYS A 35 8.40 10.45 -3.70
CA LYS A 35 7.73 10.95 -4.91
C LYS A 35 7.27 9.81 -5.83
N ALA A 36 8.04 8.73 -5.91
CA ALA A 36 7.64 7.53 -6.64
C ALA A 36 6.40 6.89 -6.02
N LEU A 37 6.34 6.77 -4.68
CA LEU A 37 5.15 6.27 -3.98
C LEU A 37 3.93 7.17 -4.14
N ILE A 38 4.08 8.50 -4.08
CA ILE A 38 2.98 9.44 -4.37
C ILE A 38 2.43 9.21 -5.78
N THR A 39 3.31 8.98 -6.75
CA THR A 39 2.91 8.67 -8.13
C THR A 39 2.18 7.33 -8.20
N LEU A 40 2.64 6.30 -7.47
CA LEU A 40 1.95 5.02 -7.38
C LEU A 40 0.58 5.15 -6.71
N CYS A 41 0.41 6.04 -5.73
CA CYS A 41 -0.87 6.38 -5.13
C CYS A 41 -1.85 6.92 -6.18
N ASN A 42 -1.40 7.83 -7.03
CA ASN A 42 -2.22 8.37 -8.13
C ASN A 42 -2.58 7.28 -9.15
N ILE A 43 -1.68 6.34 -9.42
CA ILE A 43 -1.94 5.19 -10.29
C ILE A 43 -3.00 4.26 -9.66
N ALA A 44 -2.87 3.95 -8.37
CA ALA A 44 -3.81 3.12 -7.62
C ALA A 44 -5.24 3.69 -7.55
N ALA A 45 -5.40 5.00 -7.76
CA ALA A 45 -6.73 5.63 -7.84
C ALA A 45 -7.54 5.19 -9.08
N THR A 46 -6.88 4.70 -10.14
CA THR A 46 -7.51 4.25 -11.40
C THR A 46 -7.63 2.74 -11.47
N SER A 47 -8.69 2.21 -12.10
CA SER A 47 -8.88 0.75 -12.24
C SER A 47 -7.75 0.10 -13.07
N GLU A 48 -7.32 0.74 -14.15
CA GLU A 48 -6.20 0.27 -14.97
C GLU A 48 -4.89 0.28 -14.18
N GLY A 49 -4.66 1.33 -13.39
CA GLY A 49 -3.48 1.44 -12.55
C GLY A 49 -3.46 0.39 -11.44
N ARG A 50 -4.60 0.08 -10.82
CA ARG A 50 -4.69 -1.04 -9.86
C ARG A 50 -4.36 -2.38 -10.50
N LYS A 51 -4.82 -2.63 -11.72
CA LYS A 51 -4.45 -3.84 -12.46
C LYS A 51 -2.94 -3.89 -12.72
N ALA A 52 -2.34 -2.79 -13.18
CA ALA A 52 -0.90 -2.72 -13.39
C ALA A 52 -0.09 -2.94 -12.09
N LEU A 53 -0.57 -2.42 -10.96
CA LEU A 53 0.03 -2.65 -9.64
C LEU A 53 -0.10 -4.10 -9.18
N PHE A 54 -1.25 -4.73 -9.46
CA PHE A 54 -1.45 -6.15 -9.20
C PHE A 54 -0.47 -7.01 -10.02
N ASP A 55 -0.39 -6.76 -11.33
CA ASP A 55 0.48 -7.50 -12.26
C ASP A 55 1.97 -7.31 -11.89
N ALA A 56 2.35 -6.17 -11.32
CA ALA A 56 3.71 -5.86 -10.87
C ALA A 56 4.03 -6.33 -9.44
N ASN A 57 3.15 -7.10 -8.79
CA ASN A 57 3.31 -7.55 -7.40
C ASN A 57 3.60 -6.40 -6.42
N ALA A 58 2.92 -5.28 -6.60
CA ALA A 58 3.19 -4.05 -5.84
C ALA A 58 2.97 -4.23 -4.34
N VAL A 59 2.01 -5.06 -3.91
CA VAL A 59 1.71 -5.27 -2.48
C VAL A 59 2.93 -5.81 -1.73
N ALA A 60 3.54 -6.89 -2.20
CA ALA A 60 4.72 -7.46 -1.57
C ALA A 60 5.88 -6.46 -1.53
N THR A 61 6.05 -5.68 -2.60
CA THR A 61 7.07 -4.63 -2.68
C THR A 61 6.84 -3.52 -1.65
N LEU A 62 5.60 -3.05 -1.49
CA LEU A 62 5.25 -2.01 -0.52
C LEU A 62 5.46 -2.49 0.91
N VAL A 63 5.14 -3.76 1.20
CA VAL A 63 5.38 -4.37 2.51
C VAL A 63 6.87 -4.50 2.81
N ASP A 64 7.69 -4.88 1.84
CA ASP A 64 9.16 -4.90 1.96
C ASP A 64 9.73 -3.49 2.24
N ILE A 65 9.24 -2.46 1.54
CA ILE A 65 9.61 -1.06 1.81
C ILE A 65 9.25 -0.68 3.25
N LEU A 66 8.05 -1.01 3.74
CA LEU A 66 7.66 -0.73 5.12
C LEU A 66 8.59 -1.41 6.14
N ALA A 67 8.96 -2.68 5.89
CA ALA A 67 9.85 -3.45 6.75
C ALA A 67 11.26 -2.83 6.83
N LYS A 68 11.84 -2.45 5.68
CA LYS A 68 13.17 -1.82 5.60
C LYS A 68 13.22 -0.49 6.34
N HIS A 69 12.17 0.32 6.17
CA HIS A 69 12.09 1.65 6.77
C HIS A 69 11.68 1.64 8.25
N GLN A 70 11.22 0.51 8.79
CA GLN A 70 10.74 0.38 10.18
C GLN A 70 11.76 0.78 11.25
N LYS A 71 13.03 0.46 11.04
CA LYS A 71 14.11 0.72 12.04
C LYS A 71 14.72 2.11 11.91
N ASN A 72 14.47 2.80 10.80
CA ASN A 72 15.06 4.11 10.52
C ASN A 72 14.04 5.21 10.87
N ARG A 73 14.39 6.06 11.85
CA ARG A 73 13.53 7.14 12.34
C ARG A 73 13.84 8.50 11.72
N SER A 74 14.53 8.53 10.58
CA SER A 74 14.71 9.76 9.82
C SER A 74 13.38 10.23 9.22
N THR A 75 13.24 11.54 9.05
CA THR A 75 12.05 12.16 8.43
C THR A 75 11.75 11.60 7.05
N ALA A 76 12.78 11.30 6.26
CA ALA A 76 12.63 10.67 4.95
C ALA A 76 12.05 9.24 5.06
N SER A 77 12.46 8.48 6.07
CA SER A 77 11.93 7.14 6.33
C SER A 77 10.46 7.19 6.76
N GLU A 78 10.10 8.14 7.63
CA GLU A 78 8.70 8.33 8.04
C GLU A 78 7.81 8.74 6.86
N GLU A 79 8.31 9.58 5.94
CA GLU A 79 7.61 9.93 4.71
C GLU A 79 7.43 8.71 3.79
N MET A 80 8.48 7.89 3.63
CA MET A 80 8.42 6.65 2.84
C MET A 80 7.37 5.69 3.39
N GLN A 81 7.33 5.51 4.71
CA GLN A 81 6.35 4.66 5.38
C GLN A 81 4.92 5.18 5.23
N GLU A 82 4.70 6.48 5.43
CA GLU A 82 3.40 7.10 5.25
C GLU A 82 2.87 6.87 3.83
N GLN A 83 3.69 7.11 2.81
CA GLN A 83 3.28 6.95 1.42
C GLN A 83 3.09 5.47 1.05
N ALA A 84 3.91 4.56 1.55
CA ALA A 84 3.77 3.14 1.26
C ALA A 84 2.47 2.57 1.84
N VAL A 85 2.15 2.93 3.08
CA VAL A 85 0.87 2.57 3.71
C VAL A 85 -0.31 3.21 2.99
N ALA A 86 -0.17 4.43 2.46
CA ALA A 86 -1.23 5.09 1.68
C ALA A 86 -1.57 4.32 0.40
N VAL A 87 -0.56 3.84 -0.34
CA VAL A 87 -0.78 3.03 -1.54
C VAL A 87 -1.45 1.70 -1.17
N LEU A 88 -0.97 1.02 -0.13
CA LEU A 88 -1.56 -0.23 0.35
C LEU A 88 -3.02 -0.08 0.79
N LEU A 89 -3.34 0.99 1.53
CA LEU A 89 -4.69 1.30 1.97
C LEU A 89 -5.61 1.52 0.76
N LEU A 90 -5.18 2.33 -0.21
CA LEU A 90 -5.98 2.63 -1.39
C LEU A 90 -6.25 1.37 -2.23
N LEU A 91 -5.26 0.49 -2.40
CA LEU A 91 -5.46 -0.80 -3.06
C LEU A 91 -6.48 -1.66 -2.30
N SER A 92 -6.31 -1.76 -0.99
CA SER A 92 -7.13 -2.58 -0.10
C SER A 92 -8.60 -2.15 -0.04
N GLN A 93 -8.87 -0.84 -0.03
CA GLN A 93 -10.23 -0.29 -0.08
C GLN A 93 -10.98 -0.62 -1.37
N ASN A 94 -10.26 -0.86 -2.47
CA ASN A 94 -10.88 -1.07 -3.77
C ASN A 94 -11.09 -2.56 -4.10
N ASN A 95 -10.31 -3.47 -3.52
CA ASN A 95 -10.42 -4.90 -3.81
C ASN A 95 -9.83 -5.75 -2.67
N LEU A 96 -10.67 -6.64 -2.13
CA LEU A 96 -10.33 -7.56 -1.04
C LEU A 96 -9.12 -8.46 -1.35
N ARG A 97 -8.87 -8.75 -2.62
CA ARG A 97 -7.69 -9.53 -3.04
C ARG A 97 -6.38 -8.86 -2.64
N PHE A 98 -6.32 -7.52 -2.64
CA PHE A 98 -5.13 -6.81 -2.15
C PHE A 98 -4.98 -6.95 -0.63
N VAL A 99 -6.08 -7.06 0.10
CA VAL A 99 -6.05 -7.32 1.54
C VAL A 99 -5.47 -8.70 1.83
N SER A 100 -5.97 -9.74 1.15
CA SER A 100 -5.44 -11.10 1.31
C SER A 100 -3.95 -11.17 0.96
N LEU A 101 -3.52 -10.47 -0.11
CA LEU A 101 -2.09 -10.38 -0.47
C LEU A 101 -1.27 -9.64 0.58
N ALA A 102 -1.81 -8.56 1.17
CA ALA A 102 -1.11 -7.81 2.21
C ALA A 102 -0.94 -8.66 3.48
N MET A 103 -1.97 -9.42 3.87
CA MET A 103 -1.89 -10.37 4.98
C MET A 103 -0.85 -11.46 4.72
N GLN A 104 -0.87 -12.08 3.54
CA GLN A 104 0.10 -13.11 3.14
C GLN A 104 1.54 -12.58 3.09
N ALA A 105 1.71 -11.30 2.76
CA ALA A 105 3.02 -10.64 2.76
C ALA A 105 3.52 -10.27 4.18
N GLY A 106 2.72 -10.48 5.23
CA GLY A 106 3.09 -10.13 6.60
C GLY A 106 2.88 -8.65 6.94
N ALA A 107 1.96 -7.96 6.25
CA ALA A 107 1.70 -6.55 6.51
C ALA A 107 1.15 -6.27 7.91
N VAL A 108 0.43 -7.22 8.53
CA VAL A 108 -0.30 -7.00 9.80
C VAL A 108 0.64 -6.52 10.91
N ASP A 109 1.74 -7.21 11.16
CA ASP A 109 2.70 -6.84 12.22
C ASP A 109 3.35 -5.47 11.96
N LEU A 110 3.64 -5.17 10.70
CA LEU A 110 4.20 -3.87 10.30
C LEU A 110 3.19 -2.75 10.51
N LEU A 111 1.91 -2.98 10.19
CA LEU A 111 0.83 -2.02 10.39
C LEU A 111 0.59 -1.74 11.88
N VAL A 112 0.60 -2.77 12.73
CA VAL A 112 0.50 -2.61 14.19
C VAL A 112 1.67 -1.77 14.71
N SER A 113 2.89 -2.09 14.28
CA SER A 113 4.07 -1.33 14.66
C SER A 113 4.00 0.15 14.19
N LEU A 114 3.45 0.40 13.00
CA LEU A 114 3.21 1.75 12.48
C LEU A 114 2.18 2.52 13.31
N CYS A 115 1.12 1.87 13.79
CA CYS A 115 0.14 2.49 14.70
C CYS A 115 0.78 2.97 16.02
N GLU A 116 1.81 2.28 16.50
CA GLU A 116 2.52 2.64 17.73
C GLU A 116 3.60 3.69 17.48
N HIS A 117 4.41 3.49 16.45
CA HIS A 117 5.69 4.21 16.26
C HIS A 117 5.71 5.20 15.10
N GLY A 118 4.75 5.12 14.16
CA GLY A 118 4.71 5.95 12.97
C GLY A 118 4.35 7.41 13.24
N ASN A 119 4.45 8.26 12.21
CA ASN A 119 3.94 9.63 12.30
C ASN A 119 2.40 9.65 12.32
N SER A 120 1.78 10.78 12.68
CA SER A 120 0.31 10.88 12.82
C SER A 120 -0.47 10.42 11.59
N ARG A 121 0.04 10.73 10.39
CA ARG A 121 -0.60 10.39 9.12
C ARG A 121 -0.46 8.92 8.75
N ALA A 122 0.68 8.31 9.09
CA ALA A 122 0.92 6.88 8.92
C ALA A 122 0.07 6.07 9.90
N LYS A 123 -0.03 6.52 11.16
CA LYS A 123 -0.88 5.91 12.19
C LYS A 123 -2.34 5.85 11.78
N GLU A 124 -2.87 6.96 11.28
CA GLU A 124 -4.26 7.05 10.81
C GLU A 124 -4.53 6.02 9.71
N LYS A 125 -3.70 6.01 8.66
CA LYS A 125 -3.86 5.11 7.52
C LYS A 125 -3.65 3.64 7.89
N ALA A 126 -2.66 3.35 8.74
CA ALA A 126 -2.41 1.99 9.22
C ALA A 126 -3.59 1.47 10.05
N SER A 127 -4.17 2.31 10.90
CA SER A 127 -5.36 1.95 11.70
C SER A 127 -6.57 1.67 10.81
N THR A 128 -6.80 2.50 9.78
CA THR A 128 -7.85 2.25 8.80
C THR A 128 -7.65 0.91 8.07
N LEU A 129 -6.42 0.63 7.64
CA LEU A 129 -6.13 -0.63 6.94
C LEU A 129 -6.30 -1.85 7.85
N LEU A 130 -5.88 -1.76 9.11
CA LEU A 130 -6.11 -2.82 10.10
C LEU A 130 -7.60 -3.07 10.35
N ASN A 131 -8.42 -2.02 10.38
CA ASN A 131 -9.86 -2.19 10.52
C ASN A 131 -10.49 -2.90 9.32
N ILE A 132 -10.06 -2.57 8.09
CA ILE A 132 -10.49 -3.30 6.88
C ILE A 132 -10.11 -4.78 6.98
N ILE A 133 -8.87 -5.08 7.40
CA ILE A 133 -8.42 -6.46 7.60
C ILE A 133 -9.32 -7.19 8.61
N ARG A 134 -9.59 -6.55 9.76
CA ARG A 134 -10.44 -7.12 10.82
C ARG A 134 -11.86 -7.41 10.35
N GLU A 135 -12.49 -6.46 9.66
CA GLU A 135 -13.84 -6.62 9.10
C GLU A 135 -13.92 -7.82 8.16
N ILE A 136 -12.89 -8.04 7.34
CA ILE A 136 -12.84 -9.19 6.43
C ILE A 136 -12.68 -10.49 7.21
N THR A 137 -11.76 -10.56 8.16
CA THR A 137 -11.55 -11.77 8.97
C THR A 137 -12.77 -12.13 9.81
N SER A 138 -13.51 -11.14 10.31
CA SER A 138 -14.74 -11.38 11.08
C SER A 138 -15.90 -11.81 10.19
N ASN A 139 -15.97 -11.35 8.94
CA ASN A 139 -16.99 -11.80 7.99
C ASN A 139 -16.71 -13.23 7.45
N GLU A 140 -15.47 -13.72 7.51
CA GLU A 140 -15.13 -15.09 7.12
C GLU A 140 -15.57 -16.14 8.17
N GLU A 141 -15.70 -15.76 9.45
CA GLU A 141 -16.14 -16.64 10.54
C GLU A 141 -17.67 -16.89 10.53
N GLU A 142 -18.50 -15.97 10.01
CA GLU A 142 -19.96 -16.15 9.96
C GLU A 142 -20.43 -17.14 8.87
N CYS A 143 -19.56 -17.55 7.94
CA CYS A 143 -19.93 -18.45 6.85
C CYS A 143 -19.66 -19.95 7.16
N SER A 144 -18.94 -20.26 8.25
CA SER A 144 -18.59 -21.64 8.61
C SER A 144 -19.63 -22.35 9.48
N ASP A 145 -20.51 -21.61 10.16
CA ASP A 145 -21.51 -22.18 11.10
C ASP A 145 -22.83 -22.60 10.45
N SER A 146 -23.00 -22.46 9.13
CA SER A 146 -24.23 -22.84 8.41
C SER A 146 -24.20 -24.26 7.81
N ILE A 147 -23.17 -25.06 8.07
CA ILE A 147 -23.07 -26.45 7.57
C ILE A 147 -22.86 -27.40 8.75
N LEU A 148 -23.92 -27.65 9.51
CA LEU A 148 -24.06 -28.85 10.34
C LEU A 148 -25.50 -29.36 10.20
N PRO A 149 -25.73 -30.50 9.51
CA PRO A 149 -27.01 -31.20 9.53
C PRO A 149 -27.27 -31.91 10.86
#